data_AF-A0A3B0JBL8-F1
#
_entry.id   AF-A0A3B0JBL8-F1
#
_cell.length_a   1.000
_cell.length_b   1.000
_cell.length_c   1.000
_cell.angle_alpha   90.00
_cell.angle_beta   90.00
_cell.angle_gamma   90.00
#
_symmetry.space_group_name_H-M   'P 1'
#
loop_
_entity.id
_entity.type
_entity.pdbx_description
1 polymer ?
#
loop_
_entity_poly.entity_id
_entity_poly.type
_entity_poly.pdbx_seq_one_letter_code
_entity_poly.pdbx_strand_id
1 'polypeptide(L)'
;MRKLPLFSINFAGFSHYTSRKGYAISKRTARNRLFLSSSIPEKTLLPLLKSAQVKGIPVYFNDLIDNSMEKTARYLLNLMQKYQVAGIQIDPLRFDNYGITQIPALVKRCGKDFDILYGASVALVKD
;
A
#
# COMPACT_ATOMS: atom_id res chain seq x y z
N MET A 1 -50.89 -25.21 -62.78
CA MET A 1 -49.46 -25.45 -62.49
C MET A 1 -48.90 -24.23 -61.77
N ARG A 2 -48.82 -24.24 -60.43
CA ARG A 2 -48.28 -23.14 -59.62
C ARG A 2 -46.78 -23.36 -59.40
N LYS A 3 -45.94 -22.43 -59.87
CA LYS A 3 -44.50 -22.44 -59.60
C LYS A 3 -44.25 -21.89 -58.20
N LEU A 4 -43.57 -22.65 -57.34
CA LEU A 4 -43.03 -22.15 -56.07
C LEU A 4 -41.69 -21.44 -56.33
N PRO A 5 -41.39 -20.32 -55.67
CA PRO A 5 -40.03 -19.83 -55.59
C PRO A 5 -39.27 -20.54 -54.46
N LEU A 6 -38.05 -20.99 -54.77
CA LEU A 6 -37.07 -21.43 -53.77
C LEU A 6 -36.68 -20.21 -52.91
N PHE A 7 -37.03 -20.23 -51.63
CA PHE A 7 -36.42 -19.34 -50.64
C PHE A 7 -35.04 -19.89 -50.27
N SER A 8 -33.99 -19.26 -50.80
CA SER A 8 -32.63 -19.43 -50.31
C SER A 8 -32.50 -18.75 -48.95
N ILE A 9 -32.54 -19.52 -47.87
CA ILE A 9 -32.28 -19.01 -46.52
C ILE A 9 -30.76 -18.82 -46.39
N ASN A 10 -30.30 -17.57 -46.54
CA ASN A 10 -28.94 -17.20 -46.16
C ASN A 10 -28.84 -17.22 -44.63
N PHE A 11 -28.21 -18.26 -44.09
CA PHE A 11 -27.86 -18.33 -42.67
C PHE A 11 -26.66 -17.42 -42.44
N ALA A 12 -26.92 -16.12 -42.25
CA ALA A 12 -25.91 -15.19 -41.74
C ALA A 12 -25.50 -15.70 -40.36
N GLY A 13 -24.27 -16.22 -40.27
CA GLY A 13 -23.71 -16.77 -39.06
C GLY A 13 -23.92 -15.83 -37.88
N PHE A 14 -24.65 -16.30 -36.88
CA PHE A 14 -24.63 -15.73 -35.55
C PHE A 14 -23.21 -15.91 -35.01
N SER A 15 -22.35 -14.94 -35.32
CA SER A 15 -21.11 -14.72 -34.60
C SER A 15 -21.52 -14.44 -33.17
N HIS A 16 -21.32 -15.43 -32.29
CA HIS A 16 -21.50 -15.30 -30.85
C HIS A 16 -20.55 -14.21 -30.35
N TYR A 17 -21.05 -12.97 -30.32
CA TYR A 17 -20.36 -11.85 -29.72
C TYR A 17 -20.48 -11.99 -28.21
N THR A 18 -19.51 -12.70 -27.61
CA THR A 18 -19.39 -12.75 -26.16
C THR A 18 -19.07 -11.34 -25.66
N SER A 19 -20.08 -10.63 -25.17
CA SER A 19 -19.92 -9.33 -24.54
C SER A 19 -19.22 -9.54 -23.19
N ARG A 20 -17.89 -9.54 -23.18
CA ARG A 20 -17.14 -9.32 -21.94
C ARG A 20 -17.41 -7.88 -21.51
N LYS A 21 -18.23 -7.69 -20.48
CA LYS A 21 -18.29 -6.43 -19.73
C LYS A 21 -16.87 -6.14 -19.23
N GLY A 22 -16.13 -5.31 -19.96
CA GLY A 22 -14.89 -4.73 -19.50
C GLY A 22 -15.22 -3.81 -18.34
N TYR A 23 -14.96 -4.26 -17.12
CA TYR A 23 -14.89 -3.38 -15.97
C TYR A 23 -13.73 -2.43 -16.24
N ALA A 24 -14.02 -1.21 -16.68
CA ALA A 24 -13.02 -0.17 -16.79
C ALA A 24 -12.53 0.13 -15.37
N ILE A 25 -11.51 -0.61 -14.92
CA ILE A 25 -10.72 -0.21 -13.76
C ILE A 25 -10.04 1.08 -14.19
N SER A 26 -10.71 2.20 -13.93
CA SER A 26 -10.05 3.48 -13.74
C SER A 26 -8.85 3.18 -12.84
N LYS A 27 -7.65 3.24 -13.41
CA LYS A 27 -6.39 2.98 -12.71
C LYS A 27 -6.19 4.13 -11.74
N ARG A 28 -6.98 4.16 -10.65
CA ARG A 28 -6.82 5.11 -9.56
C ARG A 28 -5.38 4.92 -9.07
N THR A 29 -4.61 6.00 -9.06
CA THR A 29 -3.21 5.96 -8.60
C THR A 29 -3.20 5.54 -7.13
N ALA A 30 -2.91 4.26 -6.89
CA ALA A 30 -2.78 3.72 -5.55
C ALA A 30 -1.53 4.32 -4.90
N ARG A 31 -1.69 4.82 -3.68
CA ARG A 31 -0.60 5.41 -2.90
C ARG A 31 -0.37 4.58 -1.66
N ASN A 32 0.84 4.05 -1.53
CA ASN A 32 1.27 3.29 -0.36
C ASN A 32 1.83 4.24 0.69
N ARG A 33 1.66 3.90 1.97
CA ARG A 33 2.19 4.63 3.12
C ARG A 33 2.57 3.62 4.20
N LEU A 34 3.78 3.73 4.74
CA LEU A 34 4.25 2.82 5.78
C LEU A 34 4.25 3.54 7.12
N PHE A 35 3.68 2.90 8.14
CA PHE A 35 3.55 3.41 9.50
C PHE A 35 4.40 2.55 10.43
N LEU A 36 5.35 3.18 11.12
CA LEU A 36 6.35 2.52 11.96
C LEU A 36 6.45 3.25 13.31
N SER A 37 7.13 2.62 14.27
CA SER A 37 7.49 3.26 15.53
C SER A 37 8.79 2.72 16.13
N SER A 38 9.39 3.46 17.07
CA SER A 38 10.60 3.13 17.82
C SER A 38 10.42 1.94 18.77
N SER A 39 9.18 1.50 19.00
CA SER A 39 8.90 0.24 19.69
C SER A 39 9.30 -0.99 18.86
N ILE A 40 9.51 -0.84 17.55
CA ILE A 40 10.05 -1.89 16.69
C ILE A 40 11.58 -1.92 16.87
N PRO A 41 12.19 -3.07 17.18
CA PRO A 41 13.65 -3.18 17.29
C PRO A 41 14.35 -2.77 16.00
N GLU A 42 15.50 -2.07 16.09
CA GLU A 42 16.25 -1.59 14.91
C GLU A 42 16.50 -2.70 13.87
N LYS A 43 16.86 -3.92 14.31
CA LYS A 43 17.08 -5.07 13.43
C LYS A 43 15.89 -5.38 12.50
N THR A 44 14.67 -5.17 12.98
CA THR A 44 13.42 -5.38 12.23
C THR A 44 12.98 -4.11 11.50
N LEU A 45 13.29 -2.93 12.05
CA LEU A 45 12.95 -1.64 11.49
C LEU A 45 13.73 -1.34 10.19
N LEU A 46 15.02 -1.69 10.14
CA LEU A 46 15.89 -1.34 9.01
C LEU A 46 15.49 -1.96 7.66
N PRO A 47 15.16 -3.26 7.56
CA PRO A 47 14.68 -3.82 6.30
C PRO A 47 13.40 -3.14 5.80
N LEU A 48 12.50 -2.74 6.71
CA LEU A 48 11.27 -2.03 6.38
C LEU A 48 11.57 -0.65 5.81
N LEU A 49 12.46 0.11 6.46
CA LEU A 49 12.89 1.43 5.99
C LEU A 49 13.59 1.36 4.63
N LYS A 50 14.52 0.41 4.44
CA LYS A 50 15.20 0.20 3.16
C LYS A 50 14.21 -0.19 2.06
N SER A 51 13.27 -1.09 2.35
CA SER A 51 12.24 -1.48 1.38
C SER A 51 11.35 -0.29 1.00
N ALA A 52 10.96 0.53 1.97
CA ALA A 52 10.17 1.73 1.73
C ALA A 52 10.93 2.73 0.85
N GLN A 53 12.21 2.99 1.14
CA GLN A 53 13.07 3.87 0.35
C GLN A 53 13.19 3.41 -1.10
N VAL A 54 13.53 2.14 -1.34
CA VAL A 54 13.66 1.57 -2.70
C VAL A 54 12.34 1.68 -3.47
N LYS A 55 11.20 1.56 -2.80
CA LYS A 55 9.86 1.63 -3.41
C LYS A 55 9.28 3.04 -3.44
N GLY A 56 9.99 4.05 -2.94
CA GLY A 56 9.48 5.42 -2.82
C GLY A 56 8.24 5.54 -1.93
N ILE A 57 8.08 4.66 -0.94
CA ILE A 57 6.95 4.66 -0.01
C ILE A 57 7.29 5.62 1.14
N PRO A 58 6.47 6.68 1.39
CA PRO A 58 6.67 7.55 2.53
C PRO A 58 6.47 6.79 3.84
N VAL A 59 7.37 7.04 4.80
CA VAL A 59 7.35 6.45 6.13
C VAL A 59 6.85 7.48 7.14
N TYR A 60 5.91 7.09 7.98
CA TYR A 60 5.36 7.90 9.07
C TYR A 60 5.68 7.28 10.43
N PHE A 61 6.12 8.11 11.36
CA PHE A 61 6.48 7.76 12.73
C PHE A 61 5.56 8.51 13.72
N ASN A 62 5.16 7.84 14.79
CA ASN A 62 4.22 8.38 15.81
C ASN A 62 4.83 8.53 17.21
N ASP A 63 6.14 8.37 17.37
CA ASP A 63 6.70 8.24 18.72
C ASP A 63 7.09 9.56 19.37
N LEU A 64 7.00 9.55 20.70
CA LEU A 64 7.72 10.43 21.59
C LEU A 64 8.63 9.59 22.49
N ILE A 65 9.91 9.48 22.13
CA ILE A 65 10.90 8.79 22.96
C ILE A 65 11.06 9.56 24.28
N ASP A 66 10.76 8.88 25.38
CA ASP A 66 10.68 9.45 26.74
C ASP A 66 9.84 10.75 26.80
N ASN A 67 8.70 10.79 26.10
CA ASN A 67 7.83 11.97 26.00
C ASN A 67 8.52 13.23 25.43
N SER A 68 9.59 13.07 24.64
CA SER A 68 10.36 14.19 24.07
C SER A 68 10.46 14.12 22.54
N MET A 69 9.98 15.17 21.88
CA MET A 69 10.19 15.38 20.44
C MET A 69 11.66 15.55 20.09
N GLU A 70 12.45 16.19 20.96
CA GLU A 70 13.88 16.39 20.74
C GLU A 70 14.62 15.04 20.71
N LYS A 71 14.36 14.18 21.69
CA LYS A 71 14.95 12.83 21.73
C LYS A 71 14.54 12.02 20.51
N THR A 72 13.28 12.11 20.10
CA THR A 72 12.76 11.44 18.91
C THR A 72 13.47 11.91 17.63
N ALA A 73 13.62 13.22 17.46
CA ALA A 73 14.32 13.80 16.31
C ALA A 73 15.80 13.37 16.28
N ARG A 74 16.48 13.38 17.43
CA ARG A 74 17.87 12.89 17.56
C ARG A 74 17.99 11.40 17.22
N TYR A 75 17.09 10.58 17.74
CA TYR A 75 17.05 9.15 17.43
C TYR A 75 16.89 8.90 15.92
N LEU A 76 15.90 9.54 15.29
CA LEU A 76 15.67 9.40 13.86
C LEU A 76 16.84 9.92 13.03
N LEU A 77 17.42 11.06 13.39
CA LEU A 77 18.60 11.60 12.71
C LEU A 77 19.78 10.63 12.80
N ASN A 78 20.07 10.09 13.99
CA ASN A 78 21.13 9.11 14.19
C ASN A 78 20.88 7.84 13.38
N LEU A 79 19.63 7.37 13.32
CA LEU A 79 19.24 6.20 12.55
C LEU A 79 19.42 6.45 11.04
N MET A 80 18.99 7.61 10.54
CA MET A 80 19.15 8.02 9.15
C MET A 80 20.63 8.12 8.75
N GLN A 81 21.47 8.72 9.61
CA GLN A 81 22.91 8.84 9.38
C GLN A 81 23.62 7.48 9.42
N LYS A 82 23.36 6.68 10.45
CA LYS A 82 23.99 5.37 10.68
C LYS A 82 23.71 4.38 9.55
N TYR A 83 22.49 4.39 9.02
CA TYR A 83 22.03 3.39 8.05
C TYR A 83 21.76 3.92 6.65
N GLN A 84 22.02 5.22 6.42
CA GLN A 84 21.83 5.90 5.13
C GLN A 84 20.41 5.72 4.59
N VAL A 85 19.43 5.82 5.49
CA VAL A 85 17.99 5.78 5.15
C VAL A 85 17.41 7.19 5.23
N ALA A 86 16.41 7.48 4.40
CA ALA A 86 15.77 8.79 4.32
C ALA A 86 14.24 8.68 4.18
N GLY A 87 13.55 9.83 4.18
CA GLY A 87 12.11 9.91 3.89
C GLY A 87 11.20 9.54 5.07
N ILE A 88 11.71 9.61 6.30
CA ILE A 88 10.93 9.41 7.53
C ILE A 88 10.28 10.74 7.93
N GLN A 89 8.98 10.72 8.20
CA GLN A 89 8.19 11.88 8.66
C GLN A 89 7.58 11.59 10.03
N ILE A 90 7.57 12.57 10.92
CA ILE A 90 6.81 12.50 12.17
C ILE A 90 5.45 13.15 11.91
N ASP A 91 4.37 12.35 11.94
CA ASP A 91 3.01 12.81 11.61
C ASP A 91 1.97 12.02 12.43
N PRO A 92 1.79 12.37 13.71
CA PRO A 92 0.89 11.65 14.61
C PRO A 92 -0.57 11.71 14.16
N LEU A 93 -1.01 12.86 13.65
CA LEU A 93 -2.38 13.04 13.15
C LEU A 93 -2.71 12.06 12.01
N ARG A 94 -1.70 11.65 11.22
CA ARG A 94 -1.93 10.65 10.17
C ARG A 94 -2.23 9.26 10.73
N PHE A 95 -1.69 8.88 11.88
CA PHE A 95 -2.03 7.62 12.52
C PHE A 95 -3.52 7.61 12.90
N ASP A 96 -3.99 8.69 13.49
CA ASP A 96 -5.40 8.86 13.87
C ASP A 96 -6.32 8.84 12.64
N ASN A 97 -5.95 9.56 11.58
CA ASN A 97 -6.73 9.63 10.34
C ASN A 97 -6.93 8.27 9.64
N TYR A 98 -6.01 7.33 9.82
CA TYR A 98 -6.14 5.98 9.30
C TYR A 98 -6.59 4.96 10.37
N GLY A 99 -6.78 5.38 11.63
CA GLY A 99 -7.12 4.48 12.72
C GLY A 99 -6.05 3.42 12.99
N ILE A 100 -4.77 3.77 12.85
CA ILE A 100 -3.66 2.82 13.04
C ILE A 100 -3.45 2.56 14.53
N THR A 101 -3.84 1.38 14.98
CA THR A 101 -3.69 0.93 16.39
C THR A 101 -2.57 -0.08 16.59
N GLN A 102 -2.01 -0.62 15.50
CA GLN A 102 -0.95 -1.64 15.52
C GLN A 102 0.13 -1.30 14.50
N ILE A 103 1.36 -1.71 14.80
CA ILE A 103 2.54 -1.45 13.97
C ILE A 103 3.44 -2.71 13.85
N PRO A 104 4.15 -2.88 12.72
CA PRO A 104 4.14 -2.01 11.53
C PRO A 104 2.83 -2.12 10.74
N ALA A 105 2.45 -1.05 10.04
CA ALA A 105 1.25 -1.04 9.18
C ALA A 105 1.54 -0.44 7.80
N LEU A 106 1.04 -1.09 6.75
CA LEU A 106 1.08 -0.61 5.37
C LEU A 106 -0.33 -0.22 4.93
N VAL A 107 -0.52 1.04 4.58
CA VAL A 107 -1.78 1.54 4.04
C VAL A 107 -1.66 1.66 2.52
N LYS A 108 -2.63 1.09 1.80
CA LYS A 108 -2.81 1.30 0.36
C LYS A 108 -4.06 2.12 0.12
N ARG A 109 -3.91 3.34 -0.37
CA ARG A 109 -5.02 4.27 -0.60
C ARG A 109 -5.36 4.41 -2.08
N CYS A 110 -6.64 4.27 -2.42
CA CYS A 110 -7.19 4.33 -3.78
C CYS A 110 -8.29 5.42 -3.88
N GLY A 111 -7.90 6.69 -3.80
CA GLY A 111 -8.85 7.81 -3.76
C GLY A 111 -9.33 8.10 -2.34
N LYS A 112 -10.62 7.86 -2.05
CA LYS A 112 -11.20 8.01 -0.71
C LYS A 112 -11.01 6.74 0.13
N ASP A 113 -11.03 5.59 -0.53
CA ASP A 113 -10.94 4.27 0.09
C ASP A 113 -9.48 3.88 0.36
N PHE A 114 -9.27 3.05 1.39
CA PHE A 114 -7.96 2.50 1.70
C PHE A 114 -8.09 1.15 2.41
N ASP A 115 -7.07 0.32 2.22
CA ASP A 115 -6.88 -0.93 2.93
C ASP A 115 -5.66 -0.80 3.85
N ILE A 116 -5.68 -1.51 4.98
CA ILE A 116 -4.59 -1.56 5.94
C ILE A 116 -4.11 -3.01 6.06
N LEU A 117 -2.82 -3.21 5.90
CA LEU A 117 -2.14 -4.47 6.19
C LEU A 117 -1.27 -4.27 7.43
N TYR A 118 -1.55 -5.01 8.50
CA TYR A 118 -0.68 -5.08 9.67
C TYR A 118 0.38 -6.16 9.48
N GLY A 119 1.61 -5.85 9.87
CA GLY A 119 2.67 -6.85 9.98
C GLY A 119 2.76 -7.38 11.40
N ALA A 120 3.10 -8.66 11.55
CA ALA A 120 3.55 -9.15 12.84
C ALA A 120 4.91 -8.52 13.16
N SER A 121 5.00 -7.77 14.26
CA SER A 121 6.26 -7.36 14.86
C SER A 121 6.91 -8.58 15.52
N VAL A 122 7.27 -9.60 14.73
CA VAL A 122 8.16 -10.64 15.19
C VAL A 122 9.54 -10.00 15.31
N ALA A 123 9.91 -9.65 16.54
CA ALA A 123 11.30 -9.69 16.91
C ALA A 123 11.77 -11.11 16.62
N LEU A 124 12.53 -11.31 15.53
CA LEU A 124 13.28 -12.55 15.34
C LEU A 124 14.33 -12.61 16.46
N VAL A 125 13.91 -13.03 17.65
CA VAL A 125 14.70 -13.82 18.61
C VAL A 125 14.87 -15.17 17.89
N LYS A 126 16.03 -15.77 17.67
CA LYS A 126 17.37 -15.87 18.27
C LYS A 126 18.23 -16.39 17.08
N ASP A 127 19.50 -16.07 16.86
CA ASP A 127 20.69 -16.28 17.70
C ASP A 127 21.80 -15.30 17.29
#